data_AF-A0A956Q3W4-F1
#
_entry.id   AF-A0A956Q3W4-F1
#
_cell.length_a   1.000
_cell.length_b   1.000
_cell.length_c   1.000
_cell.angle_alpha   90.00
_cell.angle_beta   90.00
_cell.angle_gamma   90.00
#
_symmetry.space_group_name_H-M   'P 1'
#
loop_
_entity.id
_entity.type
_entity.pdbx_description
1 polymer ?
#
loop_
_entity_poly.entity_id
_entity_poly.type
_entity_poly.pdbx_seq_one_letter_code
_entity_poly.pdbx_strand_id
1 'polypeptide(L)'
;AYSVNHLKTWRQCPKKFELALERRLNWPSDPKNFRLGKGVHQLLDYRASGLAIEAIVAASDADIALGYQRLAESPWGQANVVASEWGFSLCLPDEDGSHSRWIYGRVDRIVRHPTDPKQVVILDWKTGTRIPQQIETDWQTRIYLLAVYLSRHDLGLAGLELEQLAMTYVKFNPHTEGTPENEAVLPIETATVPYTDALHADTLTRLTDSFRAIDHARLSGHYALPRRCPDRHCPYRHVCGIQAQPQAGPPMESDTQNRYTEDLLPF
;
A
#
# COMPACT_ATOMS: atom_id res chain seq x y z
N ALA A 1 11.72 -4.57 -14.32
CA ALA A 1 11.04 -5.19 -13.16
C ALA A 1 10.03 -4.20 -12.58
N TYR A 2 8.92 -4.68 -12.02
CA TYR A 2 7.82 -3.87 -11.52
C TYR A 2 7.44 -4.27 -10.10
N SER A 3 7.15 -3.28 -9.24
CA SER A 3 6.53 -3.50 -7.94
C SER A 3 5.04 -3.18 -8.01
N VAL A 4 4.29 -3.56 -6.98
CA VAL A 4 2.90 -3.10 -6.78
C VAL A 4 2.80 -1.58 -6.88
N ASN A 5 3.74 -0.84 -6.29
CA ASN A 5 3.72 0.62 -6.34
C ASN A 5 3.98 1.17 -7.76
N HIS A 6 4.80 0.49 -8.58
CA HIS A 6 4.98 0.86 -9.98
C HIS A 6 3.66 0.76 -10.76
N LEU A 7 2.93 -0.35 -10.60
CA LEU A 7 1.65 -0.57 -11.27
C LEU A 7 0.56 0.40 -10.77
N LYS A 8 0.52 0.68 -9.46
CA LYS A 8 -0.36 1.71 -8.88
C LYS A 8 -0.06 3.10 -9.43
N THR A 9 1.23 3.47 -9.48
CA THR A 9 1.67 4.77 -10.01
C THR A 9 1.31 4.91 -11.49
N TRP A 10 1.54 3.86 -12.29
CA TRP A 10 1.15 3.83 -13.70
C TRP A 10 -0.35 4.03 -13.88
N ARG A 11 -1.17 3.22 -13.19
CA ARG A 11 -2.64 3.31 -13.25
C ARG A 11 -3.16 4.68 -12.82
N GLN A 12 -2.54 5.30 -11.81
CA GLN A 12 -2.96 6.60 -11.32
C GLN A 12 -2.58 7.74 -12.29
N CYS A 13 -1.33 7.76 -12.77
CA CYS A 13 -0.83 8.82 -13.64
C CYS A 13 0.44 8.37 -14.39
N PRO A 14 0.34 8.06 -15.71
CA PRO A 14 1.49 7.72 -16.54
C PRO A 14 2.61 8.78 -16.51
N LYS A 15 2.25 10.07 -16.47
CA LYS A 15 3.26 11.13 -16.33
C LYS A 15 4.00 11.09 -14.99
N LYS A 16 3.31 10.75 -13.90
CA LYS A 16 3.97 10.57 -12.58
C LYS A 16 4.90 9.36 -12.62
N PHE A 17 4.50 8.28 -13.30
CA PHE A 17 5.34 7.11 -13.52
C PHE A 17 6.64 7.50 -14.26
N GLU A 18 6.55 8.24 -15.36
CA GLU A 18 7.73 8.75 -16.07
C GLU A 18 8.66 9.54 -15.14
N LEU A 19 8.12 10.57 -14.48
CA LEU A 19 8.95 11.51 -13.71
C LEU A 19 9.57 10.84 -12.49
N ALA A 20 8.79 10.05 -11.75
CA ALA A 20 9.22 9.44 -10.50
C ALA A 20 10.09 8.20 -10.70
N LEU A 21 9.75 7.34 -11.66
CA LEU A 21 10.32 5.98 -11.75
C LEU A 21 11.30 5.84 -12.92
N GLU A 22 10.97 6.37 -14.09
CA GLU A 22 11.86 6.31 -15.27
C GLU A 22 12.98 7.36 -15.16
N ARG A 23 12.60 8.61 -14.92
CA ARG A 23 13.54 9.75 -14.84
C ARG A 23 14.14 9.93 -13.45
N ARG A 24 13.61 9.22 -12.44
CA ARG A 24 14.08 9.24 -11.05
C ARG A 24 14.22 10.67 -10.50
N LEU A 25 13.25 11.52 -10.82
CA LEU A 25 13.22 12.89 -10.31
C LEU A 25 12.86 12.84 -8.82
N ASN A 26 13.88 12.88 -7.96
CA ASN A 26 13.70 12.86 -6.53
C ASN A 26 13.10 14.19 -6.07
N TRP A 27 11.88 14.14 -5.53
CA TRP A 27 11.29 15.28 -4.83
C TRP A 27 11.32 15.03 -3.33
N PRO A 28 11.68 16.03 -2.50
CA PRO A 28 11.57 15.90 -1.05
C PRO A 28 10.12 15.64 -0.65
N SER A 29 9.80 14.39 -0.33
CA SER A 29 8.53 14.05 0.30
C SER A 29 8.74 14.08 1.81
N ASP A 30 7.88 14.81 2.53
CA ASP A 30 7.75 14.65 3.98
C ASP A 30 7.15 13.26 4.25
N PRO A 31 7.92 12.29 4.78
CA PRO A 31 7.38 10.99 5.11
C PRO A 31 6.52 11.15 6.37
N LYS A 32 5.26 11.56 6.20
CA LYS A 32 4.31 11.63 7.32
C LYS A 32 4.23 10.27 8.01
N ASN A 33 4.83 10.21 9.20
CA ASN A 33 4.78 9.21 10.27
C ASN A 33 4.15 7.84 9.93
N PHE A 34 4.87 7.00 9.19
CA PHE A 34 4.62 5.55 9.09
C PHE A 34 5.19 4.78 10.30
N ARG A 35 5.58 5.47 11.38
CA ARG A 35 6.23 4.88 12.56
C ARG A 35 5.37 3.79 13.19
N LEU A 36 4.08 4.10 13.43
CA LEU A 36 3.13 3.15 14.00
C LEU A 36 3.05 1.88 13.15
N GLY A 37 2.85 2.05 11.83
CA GLY A 37 2.71 0.93 10.92
C GLY A 37 3.93 0.02 10.90
N LYS A 38 5.10 0.62 10.71
CA LYS A 38 6.38 -0.10 10.69
C LYS A 38 6.66 -0.81 12.01
N GLY A 39 6.43 -0.15 13.15
CA GLY A 39 6.67 -0.73 14.47
C GLY A 39 5.78 -1.94 14.74
N VAL A 40 4.48 -1.84 14.44
CA VAL A 40 3.54 -2.95 14.65
C VAL A 40 3.87 -4.13 13.73
N HIS A 41 4.17 -3.88 12.44
CA HIS A 41 4.58 -4.94 11.51
C HIS A 41 5.82 -5.69 12.01
N GLN A 42 6.84 -4.96 12.47
CA GLN A 42 8.07 -5.54 12.99
C GLN A 42 7.83 -6.43 14.22
N LEU A 43 7.03 -5.96 15.18
CA LEU A 43 6.72 -6.76 16.38
C LEU A 43 5.94 -8.04 16.04
N LEU A 44 4.99 -7.96 15.12
CA LEU A 44 4.26 -9.13 14.65
C LEU A 44 5.20 -10.13 13.98
N ASP A 45 6.11 -9.68 13.13
CA ASP A 45 7.09 -10.53 12.43
C ASP A 45 8.08 -11.20 13.38
N TYR A 46 8.64 -10.44 14.33
CA TYR A 46 9.54 -10.98 15.35
C TYR A 46 8.88 -12.08 16.18
N ARG A 47 7.62 -11.88 16.59
CA ARG A 47 6.84 -12.91 17.28
C ARG A 47 6.67 -14.17 16.40
N ALA A 48 6.30 -13.99 15.14
CA ALA A 48 6.12 -15.12 14.21
C ALA A 48 7.42 -15.89 13.96
N SER A 49 8.56 -15.22 14.06
CA SER A 49 9.91 -15.81 13.99
C SER A 49 10.35 -16.47 15.31
N GLY A 50 9.52 -16.47 16.35
CA GLY A 50 9.82 -17.10 17.64
C GLY A 50 10.80 -16.31 18.52
N LEU A 51 11.01 -15.02 18.24
CA LEU A 51 11.88 -14.18 19.05
C LEU A 51 11.16 -13.78 20.36
N ALA A 52 11.93 -13.69 21.45
CA ALA A 52 11.46 -13.10 22.69
C ALA A 52 11.40 -11.57 22.54
N ILE A 53 10.20 -11.01 22.49
CA ILE A 53 9.97 -9.59 22.15
C ILE A 53 9.44 -8.76 23.31
N GLU A 54 9.27 -9.34 24.49
CA GLU A 54 8.61 -8.70 25.64
C GLU A 54 9.32 -7.40 26.03
N ALA A 55 10.65 -7.41 26.04
CA ALA A 55 11.46 -6.21 26.31
C ALA A 55 11.32 -5.14 25.21
N ILE A 56 11.17 -5.54 23.94
CA ILE A 56 11.01 -4.63 22.81
C ILE A 56 9.61 -3.99 22.86
N VAL A 57 8.58 -4.78 23.15
CA VAL A 57 7.21 -4.30 23.33
C VAL A 57 7.13 -3.32 24.50
N ALA A 58 7.75 -3.63 25.64
CA ALA A 58 7.77 -2.75 26.81
C ALA A 58 8.50 -1.42 26.57
N ALA A 59 9.47 -1.39 25.66
CA ALA A 59 10.21 -0.18 25.28
C ALA A 59 9.57 0.59 24.10
N SER A 60 8.51 0.05 23.48
CA SER A 60 7.85 0.67 22.33
C SER A 60 6.91 1.80 22.75
N ASP A 61 6.61 2.71 21.83
CA ASP A 61 5.56 3.70 22.04
C ASP A 61 4.21 3.03 22.35
N ALA A 62 3.38 3.68 23.17
CA ALA A 62 2.13 3.10 23.67
C ALA A 62 1.15 2.70 22.55
N ASP A 63 1.11 3.47 21.45
CA ASP A 63 0.28 3.18 20.28
C ASP A 63 0.75 1.93 19.51
N ILE A 64 2.07 1.74 19.39
CA ILE A 64 2.69 0.55 18.79
C ILE A 64 2.45 -0.68 19.67
N ALA A 65 2.69 -0.58 20.98
CA ALA A 65 2.49 -1.68 21.92
C ALA A 65 1.02 -2.13 21.93
N LEU A 66 0.09 -1.18 21.97
CA LEU A 66 -1.35 -1.46 21.90
C LEU A 66 -1.74 -2.12 20.56
N GLY A 67 -1.25 -1.58 19.44
CA GLY A 67 -1.52 -2.13 18.11
C GLY A 67 -1.00 -3.56 17.95
N TYR A 68 0.22 -3.82 18.43
CA TYR A 68 0.78 -5.17 18.49
C TYR A 68 -0.08 -6.09 19.35
N GLN A 69 -0.39 -5.71 20.59
CA GLN A 69 -1.15 -6.56 21.52
C GLN A 69 -2.49 -6.98 20.91
N ARG A 70 -3.25 -6.01 20.40
CA ARG A 70 -4.58 -6.26 19.81
C ARG A 70 -4.52 -7.19 18.60
N LEU A 71 -3.60 -6.92 17.67
CA LEU A 71 -3.47 -7.76 16.47
C LEU A 71 -2.95 -9.15 16.82
N ALA A 72 -2.02 -9.25 17.76
CA ALA A 72 -1.43 -10.53 18.13
C ALA A 72 -2.40 -11.42 18.91
N GLU A 73 -3.31 -10.85 19.71
CA GLU A 73 -4.39 -11.59 20.41
C GLU A 73 -5.57 -11.95 19.48
N SER A 74 -5.64 -11.37 18.28
CA SER A 74 -6.71 -11.68 17.33
C SER A 74 -6.60 -13.10 16.76
N PRO A 75 -7.70 -13.68 16.20
CA PRO A 75 -7.63 -14.96 15.50
C PRO A 75 -6.57 -15.00 14.39
N TRP A 76 -6.35 -13.86 13.71
CA TRP A 76 -5.33 -13.73 12.67
C TRP A 76 -3.90 -13.68 13.22
N GLY A 77 -3.71 -13.10 14.41
CA GLY A 77 -2.42 -13.08 15.11
C GLY A 77 -1.98 -14.44 15.65
N GLN A 78 -2.95 -15.30 15.98
CA GLN A 78 -2.75 -16.67 16.47
C GLN A 78 -2.78 -17.74 15.37
N ALA A 79 -3.06 -17.35 14.12
CA ALA A 79 -3.15 -18.29 13.01
C ALA A 79 -1.81 -19.00 12.74
N ASN A 80 -1.89 -20.24 12.25
CA ASN A 80 -0.68 -20.99 11.89
C ASN A 80 0.03 -20.32 10.72
N VAL A 81 1.26 -19.87 10.96
CA VAL A 81 2.06 -19.11 10.00
C VAL A 81 2.71 -20.07 8.99
N VAL A 82 2.47 -19.82 7.71
CA VAL A 82 3.18 -20.46 6.59
C VAL A 82 4.45 -19.70 6.26
N ALA A 83 4.34 -18.36 6.15
CA ALA A 83 5.47 -17.48 5.93
C ALA A 83 5.18 -16.08 6.49
N SER A 84 6.22 -15.35 6.88
CA SER A 84 6.16 -13.97 7.37
C SER A 84 7.20 -13.14 6.62
N GLU A 85 6.88 -11.88 6.30
CA GLU A 85 7.74 -10.98 5.52
C GLU A 85 8.28 -11.62 4.22
N TRP A 86 7.44 -12.42 3.56
CA TRP A 86 7.85 -13.26 2.43
C TRP A 86 8.09 -12.41 1.19
N GLY A 87 9.36 -12.31 0.78
CA GLY A 87 9.78 -11.67 -0.46
C GLY A 87 9.56 -12.59 -1.67
N PHE A 88 9.09 -12.02 -2.78
CA PHE A 88 8.87 -12.78 -4.01
C PHE A 88 9.43 -12.05 -5.24
N SER A 89 9.74 -12.83 -6.26
CA SER A 89 10.10 -12.37 -7.61
C SER A 89 9.50 -13.32 -8.63
N LEU A 90 8.51 -12.84 -9.39
CA LEU A 90 7.84 -13.58 -10.43
C LEU A 90 8.37 -13.16 -11.79
N CYS A 91 8.73 -14.12 -12.62
CA CYS A 91 9.00 -13.89 -14.03
C CYS A 91 7.74 -14.27 -14.82
N LEU A 92 7.07 -13.28 -15.41
CA LEU A 92 5.91 -13.50 -16.27
C LEU A 92 6.34 -13.38 -17.73
N PRO A 93 6.18 -14.42 -18.57
CA PRO A 93 6.40 -14.29 -19.99
C PRO A 93 5.31 -13.40 -20.61
N ASP A 94 5.65 -12.67 -21.67
CA ASP A 94 4.65 -12.03 -22.53
C ASP A 94 3.87 -13.10 -23.32
N GLU A 95 2.68 -12.75 -23.85
CA GLU A 95 1.79 -13.71 -24.52
C GLU A 95 2.44 -14.45 -25.70
N ASP A 96 3.40 -13.82 -26.39
CA ASP A 96 4.13 -14.39 -27.51
C ASP A 96 5.47 -15.04 -27.10
N GLY A 97 5.79 -15.04 -25.81
CA GLY A 97 7.05 -15.56 -25.26
C GLY A 97 8.30 -14.78 -25.64
N SER A 98 8.17 -13.62 -26.31
CA SER A 98 9.30 -12.83 -26.82
C SER A 98 10.10 -12.14 -25.72
N HIS A 99 9.43 -11.78 -24.63
CA HIS A 99 10.02 -11.09 -23.51
C HIS A 99 9.47 -11.64 -22.18
N SER A 100 10.14 -11.30 -21.08
CA SER A 100 9.63 -11.61 -19.75
C SER A 100 9.72 -10.41 -18.83
N ARG A 101 8.69 -10.25 -17.99
CA ARG A 101 8.54 -9.17 -17.04
C ARG A 101 8.68 -9.71 -15.63
N TRP A 102 9.61 -9.10 -14.91
CA TRP A 102 9.79 -9.37 -13.50
C TRP A 102 8.84 -8.54 -12.66
N ILE A 103 8.08 -9.18 -11.77
CA ILE A 103 7.29 -8.54 -10.72
C ILE A 103 7.88 -8.93 -9.38
N TYR A 104 8.06 -7.99 -8.48
CA TYR A 104 8.60 -8.26 -7.15
C TYR A 104 7.80 -7.54 -6.06
N GLY A 105 7.88 -8.07 -4.85
CA GLY A 105 7.22 -7.51 -3.69
C GLY A 105 7.50 -8.30 -2.43
N ARG A 106 6.80 -7.94 -1.37
CA ARG A 106 6.89 -8.60 -0.07
C ARG A 106 5.51 -8.67 0.55
N VAL A 107 5.09 -9.87 0.93
CA VAL A 107 3.83 -10.14 1.62
C VAL A 107 4.09 -10.09 3.13
N ASP A 108 3.26 -9.36 3.88
CA ASP A 108 3.42 -9.23 5.33
C ASP A 108 3.31 -10.59 6.02
N ARG A 109 2.25 -11.37 5.69
CA ARG A 109 2.09 -12.72 6.25
C ARG A 109 1.23 -13.64 5.38
N ILE A 110 1.54 -14.93 5.43
CA ILE A 110 0.75 -16.03 4.86
C ILE A 110 0.43 -16.99 6.01
N VAL A 111 -0.85 -17.31 6.19
CA VAL A 111 -1.32 -18.19 7.27
C VAL A 111 -2.29 -19.25 6.74
N ARG A 112 -2.51 -20.31 7.51
CA ARG A 112 -3.73 -21.12 7.38
C ARG A 112 -4.89 -20.42 8.06
N HIS A 113 -6.08 -20.47 7.47
CA HIS A 113 -7.26 -19.83 8.03
C HIS A 113 -7.53 -20.39 9.45
N PRO A 114 -7.83 -19.54 10.46
CA PRO A 114 -7.95 -19.97 11.86
C PRO A 114 -8.97 -21.09 12.10
N THR A 115 -10.04 -21.13 11.29
CA THR A 115 -11.14 -22.10 11.43
C THR A 115 -11.26 -23.08 10.26
N ASP A 116 -10.47 -22.91 9.19
CA ASP A 116 -10.47 -23.81 8.03
C ASP A 116 -9.04 -24.06 7.56
N PRO A 117 -8.37 -25.10 8.06
CA PRO A 117 -6.96 -25.37 7.75
C PRO A 117 -6.65 -25.63 6.27
N LYS A 118 -7.68 -25.87 5.44
CA LYS A 118 -7.52 -26.04 3.97
C LYS A 118 -7.42 -24.70 3.26
N GLN A 119 -7.92 -23.63 3.87
CA GLN A 119 -7.84 -22.27 3.35
C GLN A 119 -6.50 -21.64 3.74
N VAL A 120 -5.83 -21.05 2.77
CA VAL A 120 -4.62 -20.24 2.92
C VAL A 120 -5.00 -18.78 2.75
N VAL A 121 -4.54 -17.94 3.67
CA VAL A 121 -4.88 -16.52 3.69
C VAL A 121 -3.60 -15.69 3.72
N ILE A 122 -3.52 -14.76 2.78
CA ILE A 122 -2.56 -13.66 2.79
C ILE A 122 -3.10 -12.58 3.73
N LEU A 123 -2.35 -12.22 4.76
CA LEU A 123 -2.69 -11.11 5.64
C LEU A 123 -1.86 -9.90 5.27
N ASP A 124 -2.51 -8.75 5.22
CA ASP A 124 -1.86 -7.44 5.08
C ASP A 124 -2.36 -6.54 6.22
N TRP A 125 -1.41 -6.07 7.04
CA TRP A 125 -1.74 -5.34 8.26
C TRP A 125 -1.88 -3.85 7.95
N LYS A 126 -3.09 -3.30 8.08
CA LYS A 126 -3.37 -1.88 7.86
C LYS A 126 -3.50 -1.14 9.18
N THR A 127 -2.38 -0.65 9.69
CA THR A 127 -2.30 0.14 10.94
C THR A 127 -2.18 1.63 10.61
N GLY A 128 -3.23 2.39 10.95
CA GLY A 128 -3.29 3.84 10.66
C GLY A 128 -3.52 4.22 9.18
N THR A 129 -3.63 3.24 8.28
CA THR A 129 -3.98 3.45 6.87
C THR A 129 -5.35 2.88 6.53
N ARG A 130 -6.05 3.48 5.56
CA ARG A 130 -7.34 2.98 5.09
C ARG A 130 -7.18 1.72 4.24
N ILE A 131 -8.09 0.77 4.39
CA ILE A 131 -8.27 -0.32 3.43
C ILE A 131 -8.70 0.33 2.08
N PRO A 132 -8.16 -0.11 0.93
CA PRO A 132 -8.62 0.38 -0.37
C PRO A 132 -10.13 0.17 -0.54
N GLN A 133 -10.84 1.11 -1.19
CA GLN A 133 -12.29 0.99 -1.37
C GLN A 133 -12.69 -0.13 -2.34
N GLN A 134 -11.83 -0.47 -3.30
CA GLN A 134 -12.06 -1.50 -4.32
C GLN A 134 -10.94 -2.53 -4.24
N ILE A 135 -10.93 -3.32 -3.17
CA ILE A 135 -9.85 -4.25 -2.83
C ILE A 135 -9.60 -5.31 -3.91
N GLU A 136 -10.62 -5.73 -4.66
CA GLU A 136 -10.55 -6.73 -5.73
C GLU A 136 -9.85 -6.17 -6.97
N THR A 137 -9.91 -4.85 -7.17
CA THR A 137 -9.23 -4.18 -8.29
C THR A 137 -7.87 -3.63 -7.90
N ASP A 138 -7.51 -3.66 -6.60
CA ASP A 138 -6.23 -3.13 -6.13
C ASP A 138 -5.06 -4.02 -6.58
N TRP A 139 -3.99 -3.38 -7.05
CA TRP A 139 -2.81 -4.10 -7.53
C TRP A 139 -2.09 -4.88 -6.43
N GLN A 140 -2.20 -4.49 -5.16
CA GLN A 140 -1.62 -5.25 -4.06
C GLN A 140 -2.32 -6.61 -3.95
N THR A 141 -3.65 -6.61 -3.91
CA THR A 141 -4.47 -7.83 -3.86
C THR A 141 -4.14 -8.78 -5.00
N ARG A 142 -4.18 -8.26 -6.23
CA ARG A 142 -3.97 -9.05 -7.44
C ARG A 142 -2.60 -9.70 -7.49
N ILE A 143 -1.57 -8.91 -7.22
CA ILE A 143 -0.19 -9.38 -7.31
C ILE A 143 0.13 -10.34 -6.18
N TYR A 144 -0.36 -10.11 -4.96
CA TYR A 144 -0.07 -10.98 -3.83
C TYR A 144 -0.74 -12.35 -3.99
N LEU A 145 -2.01 -12.37 -4.40
CA LEU A 145 -2.72 -13.61 -4.73
C LEU A 145 -2.01 -14.39 -5.84
N LEU A 146 -1.66 -13.70 -6.94
CA LEU A 146 -0.92 -14.33 -8.04
C LEU A 146 0.45 -14.87 -7.59
N ALA A 147 1.19 -14.09 -6.80
CA ALA A 147 2.54 -14.46 -6.34
C ALA A 147 2.53 -15.72 -5.47
N VAL A 148 1.63 -15.76 -4.48
CA VAL A 148 1.51 -16.92 -3.58
C VAL A 148 1.04 -18.14 -4.35
N TYR A 149 0.07 -17.99 -5.24
CA TYR A 149 -0.41 -19.12 -6.04
C TYR A 149 0.67 -19.68 -6.97
N LEU A 150 1.39 -18.83 -7.71
CA LEU A 150 2.46 -19.29 -8.61
C LEU A 150 3.66 -19.87 -7.83
N SER A 151 3.89 -19.42 -6.60
CA SER A 151 5.00 -19.90 -5.75
C SER A 151 4.56 -20.97 -4.74
N ARG A 152 3.37 -21.56 -4.90
CA ARG A 152 2.79 -22.49 -3.91
C ARG A 152 3.67 -23.70 -3.62
N HIS A 153 4.43 -24.18 -4.60
CA HIS A 153 5.37 -25.28 -4.39
C HIS A 153 6.51 -24.88 -3.45
N ASP A 154 7.11 -23.71 -3.66
CA ASP A 154 8.21 -23.19 -2.85
C ASP A 154 7.75 -22.87 -1.41
N LEU A 155 6.47 -22.55 -1.24
CA LEU A 155 5.83 -22.30 0.05
C LEU A 155 5.39 -23.58 0.79
N GLY A 156 5.64 -24.77 0.24
CA GLY A 156 5.16 -26.04 0.83
C GLY A 156 3.63 -26.21 0.78
N LEU A 157 2.97 -25.49 -0.14
CA LEU A 157 1.53 -25.51 -0.40
C LEU A 157 1.22 -26.27 -1.71
N ALA A 158 1.94 -27.35 -1.97
CA ALA A 158 1.69 -28.21 -3.13
C ALA A 158 0.27 -28.78 -3.06
N GLY A 159 -0.55 -28.49 -4.07
CA GLY A 159 -1.97 -28.86 -4.11
C GLY A 159 -2.94 -27.77 -3.63
N LEU A 160 -2.47 -26.55 -3.38
CA LEU A 160 -3.34 -25.40 -3.18
C LEU A 160 -4.07 -25.05 -4.49
N GLU A 161 -5.39 -25.12 -4.46
CA GLU A 161 -6.28 -24.66 -5.54
C GLU A 161 -6.62 -23.17 -5.37
N LEU A 162 -7.09 -22.52 -6.43
CA LEU A 162 -7.37 -21.07 -6.43
C LEU A 162 -8.39 -20.69 -5.34
N GLU A 163 -9.50 -21.43 -5.23
CA GLU A 163 -10.59 -21.20 -4.28
C GLU A 163 -10.20 -21.43 -2.81
N GLN A 164 -9.01 -21.98 -2.59
CA GLN A 164 -8.41 -22.18 -1.27
C GLN A 164 -7.48 -21.04 -0.87
N LEU A 165 -7.27 -20.05 -1.74
CA LEU A 165 -6.44 -18.88 -1.46
C LEU A 165 -7.31 -17.63 -1.33
N ALA A 166 -7.05 -16.82 -0.31
CA ALA A 166 -7.66 -15.52 -0.15
C ALA A 166 -6.65 -14.47 0.35
N MET A 167 -6.99 -13.20 0.22
CA MET A 167 -6.27 -12.11 0.87
C MET A 167 -7.20 -11.35 1.80
N THR A 168 -6.78 -11.18 3.05
CA THR A 168 -7.50 -10.43 4.08
C THR A 168 -6.68 -9.21 4.50
N TYR A 169 -7.25 -8.03 4.31
CA TYR A 169 -6.77 -6.82 4.96
C TYR A 169 -7.23 -6.84 6.41
N VAL A 170 -6.29 -6.68 7.36
CA VAL A 170 -6.60 -6.61 8.79
C VAL A 170 -6.26 -5.21 9.27
N LYS A 171 -7.28 -4.41 9.55
CA LYS A 171 -7.13 -3.01 9.93
C LYS A 171 -7.35 -2.81 11.42
N PHE A 172 -6.43 -2.06 12.01
CA PHE A 172 -6.53 -1.56 13.37
C PHE A 172 -6.15 -0.08 13.41
N ASN A 173 -6.92 0.72 14.13
CA ASN A 173 -6.62 2.14 14.33
C ASN A 173 -6.66 2.49 15.83
N PRO A 174 -5.50 2.77 16.46
CA PRO A 174 -5.46 3.14 17.88
C PRO A 174 -6.04 4.54 18.15
N HIS A 175 -6.20 5.39 17.13
CA HIS A 175 -6.67 6.78 17.26
C HIS A 175 -8.10 6.98 16.79
N THR A 176 -8.91 5.93 16.78
CA THR A 176 -10.34 6.09 16.48
C THR A 176 -10.94 6.96 17.60
N GLU A 177 -11.44 8.15 17.25
CA GLU A 177 -12.05 9.12 18.17
C GLU A 177 -13.25 8.48 18.89
N GLY A 178 -12.98 7.81 20.01
CA GLY A 178 -13.99 7.38 20.97
C GLY A 178 -14.16 8.46 22.02
N THR A 179 -15.38 8.93 22.23
CA THR A 179 -15.74 9.63 23.46
C THR A 179 -15.43 8.72 24.67
N PRO A 180 -15.11 9.28 25.86
CA PRO A 180 -14.70 8.53 27.05
C PRO A 180 -15.69 7.44 27.51
N GLU A 181 -16.91 7.45 26.98
CA GLU A 181 -17.99 6.51 27.30
C GLU A 181 -17.94 5.21 26.46
N ASN A 182 -17.03 5.11 25.48
CA ASN A 182 -16.85 3.95 24.60
C ASN A 182 -15.41 3.40 24.61
N GLU A 183 -14.83 3.15 25.79
CA GLU A 183 -13.65 2.27 25.96
C GLU A 183 -13.92 0.79 25.55
N ALA A 184 -15.08 0.51 24.95
CA ALA A 184 -15.41 -0.76 24.32
C ALA A 184 -14.45 -1.03 23.14
N VAL A 185 -13.55 -2.00 23.36
CA VAL A 185 -12.72 -2.74 22.38
C VAL A 185 -12.74 -2.16 20.97
N LEU A 186 -11.74 -1.35 20.62
CA LEU A 186 -11.55 -0.86 19.25
C LEU A 186 -11.61 -2.06 18.27
N PRO A 187 -12.56 -2.09 17.32
CA PRO A 187 -12.80 -3.25 16.49
C PRO A 187 -11.64 -3.45 15.51
N ILE A 188 -11.26 -4.71 15.30
CA ILE A 188 -10.42 -5.11 14.18
C ILE A 188 -11.33 -5.23 12.96
N GLU A 189 -11.17 -4.33 12.00
CA GLU A 189 -11.88 -4.38 10.74
C GLU A 189 -11.15 -5.35 9.80
N THR A 190 -11.91 -6.19 9.09
CA THR A 190 -11.34 -7.09 8.09
C THR A 190 -12.07 -6.96 6.77
N ALA A 191 -11.33 -7.12 5.68
CA ALA A 191 -11.90 -7.18 4.33
C ALA A 191 -11.16 -8.26 3.53
N THR A 192 -11.90 -9.26 3.06
CA THR A 192 -11.35 -10.47 2.43
C THR A 192 -11.72 -10.54 0.97
N VAL A 193 -10.75 -10.89 0.12
CA VAL A 193 -10.94 -11.17 -1.31
C VAL A 193 -10.57 -12.63 -1.56
N PRO A 194 -11.53 -13.49 -1.95
CA PRO A 194 -11.21 -14.85 -2.38
C PRO A 194 -10.51 -14.81 -3.73
N TYR A 195 -9.60 -15.76 -3.96
CA TYR A 195 -9.00 -15.95 -5.26
C TYR A 195 -9.85 -16.90 -6.08
N THR A 196 -10.26 -16.45 -7.26
CA THR A 196 -11.14 -17.19 -8.16
C THR A 196 -10.50 -17.28 -9.53
N ASP A 197 -10.91 -18.27 -10.34
CA ASP A 197 -10.54 -18.37 -11.75
C ASP A 197 -10.71 -17.04 -12.50
N ALA A 198 -11.85 -16.37 -12.29
CA ALA A 198 -12.14 -15.09 -12.93
C ALA A 198 -11.15 -14.00 -12.51
N LEU A 199 -10.82 -13.90 -11.22
CA LEU A 199 -9.86 -12.93 -10.72
C LEU A 199 -8.43 -13.25 -11.18
N HIS A 200 -8.07 -14.53 -11.25
CA HIS A 200 -6.79 -15.00 -11.79
C HIS A 200 -6.63 -14.59 -13.25
N ALA A 201 -7.58 -14.95 -14.11
CA ALA A 201 -7.56 -14.62 -15.53
C ALA A 201 -7.56 -13.11 -15.78
N ASP A 202 -8.46 -12.35 -15.13
CA ASP A 202 -8.52 -10.88 -15.26
C ASP A 202 -7.23 -10.21 -14.75
N THR A 203 -6.55 -10.78 -13.76
CA THR A 203 -5.26 -10.27 -13.28
C THR A 203 -4.16 -10.42 -14.34
N LEU A 204 -4.06 -11.58 -14.98
CA LEU A 204 -3.08 -11.80 -16.05
C LEU A 204 -3.34 -10.86 -17.23
N THR A 205 -4.58 -10.76 -17.69
CA THR A 205 -4.96 -9.84 -18.78
C THR A 205 -4.56 -8.39 -18.46
N ARG A 206 -4.90 -7.90 -17.26
CA ARG A 206 -4.57 -6.52 -16.87
C ARG A 206 -3.07 -6.27 -16.75
N LEU A 207 -2.30 -7.29 -16.35
CA LEU A 207 -0.84 -7.18 -16.30
C LEU A 207 -0.27 -7.04 -17.70
N THR A 208 -0.69 -7.91 -18.63
CA THR A 208 -0.31 -7.83 -20.04
C THR A 208 -0.64 -6.45 -20.63
N ASP A 209 -1.87 -5.98 -20.44
CA ASP A 209 -2.30 -4.66 -20.94
C ASP A 209 -1.49 -3.52 -20.34
N SER A 210 -1.21 -3.58 -19.03
CA SER A 210 -0.41 -2.56 -18.35
C SER A 210 1.02 -2.54 -18.88
N PHE A 211 1.63 -3.70 -19.11
CA PHE A 211 2.98 -3.79 -19.65
C PHE A 211 3.05 -3.26 -21.08
N ARG A 212 2.13 -3.69 -21.96
CA ARG A 212 2.02 -3.16 -23.32
C ARG A 212 1.88 -1.64 -23.34
N ALA A 213 1.02 -1.09 -22.49
CA ALA A 213 0.80 0.35 -22.41
C ALA A 213 2.04 1.11 -21.89
N ILE A 214 2.76 0.55 -20.90
CA ILE A 214 4.02 1.11 -20.40
C ILE A 214 5.08 1.13 -21.50
N ASP A 215 5.20 0.04 -22.26
CA ASP A 215 6.21 -0.06 -23.32
C ASP A 215 5.91 0.87 -24.48
N HIS A 216 4.64 0.94 -24.88
CA HIS A 216 4.20 1.91 -25.88
C HIS A 216 4.56 3.34 -25.45
N ALA A 217 4.31 3.71 -24.19
CA ALA A 217 4.68 5.03 -23.68
C ALA A 217 6.20 5.26 -23.66
N ARG A 218 7.00 4.25 -23.31
CA ARG A 218 8.47 4.31 -23.36
C ARG A 218 8.98 4.50 -24.79
N LEU A 219 8.48 3.71 -25.73
CA LEU A 219 8.92 3.73 -27.14
C LEU A 219 8.49 5.03 -27.84
N SER A 220 7.27 5.50 -27.59
CA SER A 220 6.77 6.76 -28.17
C SER A 220 7.30 8.02 -27.48
N GLY A 221 7.87 7.89 -26.27
CA GLY A 221 8.19 9.02 -25.40
C GLY A 221 6.94 9.76 -24.89
N HIS A 222 5.75 9.21 -25.11
CA HIS A 222 4.48 9.85 -24.75
C HIS A 222 3.85 9.20 -23.51
N TYR A 223 3.93 9.91 -22.39
CA TYR A 223 3.25 9.54 -21.15
C TYR A 223 2.01 10.41 -20.97
N ALA A 224 0.85 9.78 -21.02
CA ALA A 224 -0.43 10.47 -20.93
C ALA A 224 -0.52 11.33 -19.66
N LEU A 225 -0.91 12.59 -19.86
CA LEU A 225 -1.14 13.56 -18.80
C LEU A 225 -2.65 13.64 -18.53
N PRO A 226 -3.12 13.35 -17.31
CA PRO A 226 -4.55 13.45 -17.03
C PRO A 226 -5.00 14.93 -17.06
N ARG A 227 -6.25 15.16 -17.48
CA ARG A 227 -6.84 16.52 -17.54
C ARG A 227 -6.82 17.24 -16.19
N ARG A 228 -6.94 16.49 -15.10
CA ARG A 228 -6.84 16.98 -13.72
C ARG A 228 -5.86 16.09 -12.96
N CYS A 229 -5.06 16.70 -12.08
CA CYS A 229 -4.12 15.95 -11.27
C CYS A 229 -4.90 15.07 -10.27
N PRO A 230 -4.73 13.73 -10.30
CA PRO A 230 -5.45 12.83 -9.39
C PRO A 230 -4.93 12.90 -7.94
N ASP A 231 -3.81 13.59 -7.72
CA ASP A 231 -3.13 13.71 -6.45
C ASP A 231 -3.05 15.20 -6.05
N ARG A 232 -3.79 15.56 -4.99
CA ARG A 232 -3.85 16.94 -4.48
C ARG A 232 -2.48 17.46 -4.09
N HIS A 233 -1.58 16.59 -3.64
CA HIS A 233 -0.25 16.91 -3.16
C HIS A 233 0.84 16.35 -4.08
N CYS A 234 0.53 16.16 -5.37
CA CYS A 234 1.49 15.65 -6.34
C CYS A 234 2.75 16.54 -6.40
N PRO A 235 3.94 16.00 -6.09
CA PRO A 235 5.18 16.78 -6.07
C PRO A 235 5.59 17.28 -7.46
N TYR A 236 5.11 16.61 -8.52
CA TYR A 236 5.49 16.90 -9.90
C TYR A 236 4.61 17.95 -10.57
N ARG A 237 3.63 18.55 -9.87
CA ARG A 237 2.65 19.46 -10.48
C ARG A 237 3.30 20.60 -11.27
N HIS A 238 4.39 21.16 -10.76
CA HIS A 238 5.07 22.31 -11.38
C HIS A 238 5.87 21.95 -12.63
N VAL A 239 6.20 20.67 -12.82
CA VAL A 239 7.07 20.19 -13.91
C VAL A 239 6.37 19.25 -14.88
N CYS A 240 5.15 18.79 -14.56
CA CYS A 240 4.42 17.81 -15.38
C CYS A 240 3.58 18.44 -16.50
N GLY A 241 3.45 19.77 -16.53
CA GLY A 241 2.69 20.49 -17.55
C GLY A 241 1.17 20.50 -17.34
N ILE A 242 0.65 19.97 -16.22
CA ILE A 242 -0.74 20.22 -15.82
C ILE A 242 -0.82 21.69 -15.41
N GLN A 243 -1.49 22.52 -16.22
CA GLN A 243 -1.78 23.89 -15.84
C GLN A 243 -2.56 23.86 -14.52
N ALA A 244 -2.03 24.53 -13.49
CA ALA A 244 -2.82 24.82 -12.30
C ALA A 244 -3.99 25.69 -12.77
N GLN A 245 -5.22 25.17 -12.75
CA GLN A 245 -6.35 26.08 -12.77
C GLN A 245 -6.16 27.03 -11.58
N PRO A 246 -6.19 28.36 -11.78
CA PRO A 246 -6.08 29.28 -10.67
C PRO A 246 -7.17 28.93 -9.67
N GLN A 247 -6.75 28.65 -8.43
CA GLN A 247 -7.71 28.57 -7.34
C GLN A 247 -8.36 29.95 -7.28
N ALA A 248 -9.69 30.00 -7.41
CA ALA A 248 -10.44 31.18 -7.02
C ALA A 248 -10.22 31.34 -5.51
N GLY A 249 -9.19 32.11 -5.15
CA GLY A 249 -9.06 32.61 -3.79
C GLY A 249 -10.28 33.48 -3.48
N PRO A 250 -10.73 33.53 -2.21
CA PRO A 250 -11.70 34.54 -1.83
C PRO A 250 -11.14 35.92 -2.20
N PRO A 251 -11.98 36.89 -2.62
CA PRO A 251 -11.52 38.21 -2.96
C PRO A 251 -10.72 38.79 -1.78
N MET A 252 -9.50 39.23 -2.05
CA MET A 252 -8.77 40.09 -1.11
C MET A 252 -9.65 41.30 -0.85
N GLU A 253 -10.17 41.42 0.38
CA GLU A 253 -10.61 42.70 0.90
C GLU A 253 -9.41 43.64 0.83
N SER A 254 -9.62 44.75 0.14
CA SER A 254 -8.65 45.82 -0.02
C SER A 254 -8.37 46.42 1.35
N ASP A 255 -7.19 46.13 1.90
CA ASP A 255 -6.68 46.79 3.10
C ASP A 255 -6.53 48.30 2.81
N THR A 256 -7.37 49.06 3.49
CA THR A 256 -7.29 50.50 3.64
C THR A 256 -5.95 50.91 4.27
N GLN A 257 -5.17 51.67 3.49
CA GLN A 257 -4.37 52.83 3.90
C GLN A 257 -3.60 52.74 5.24
N ASN A 258 -2.33 52.35 5.10
CA ASN A 258 -1.15 53.08 5.57
C ASN A 258 -1.39 54.34 6.43
N ARG A 259 -1.04 54.25 7.72
CA ARG A 259 -0.38 55.33 8.49
C ARG A 259 0.59 54.69 9.49
N TYR A 260 1.86 54.54 9.09
CA TYR A 260 2.96 54.51 10.02
C TYR A 260 3.56 55.92 10.04
N THR A 261 3.36 56.59 11.17
CA THR A 261 4.09 57.79 11.57
C THR A 261 5.56 57.45 11.78
N GLU A 262 6.42 58.21 11.12
CA GLU A 262 7.82 58.39 11.47
C GLU A 262 7.90 58.81 12.95
N ASP A 263 8.78 58.18 13.72
CA ASP A 263 9.48 58.89 14.78
C ASP A 263 10.88 58.31 14.99
N LEU A 264 11.81 59.25 14.90
CA LEU A 264 13.25 59.14 14.93
C LEU A 264 13.75 58.91 16.37
N LEU A 265 14.67 57.97 16.55
CA LEU A 265 15.67 58.04 17.64
C LEU A 265 16.68 59.15 17.27
N PRO A 266 17.26 59.91 18.22
CA PRO A 266 18.22 59.34 19.18
C PRO A 266 18.34 60.00 20.57
N PHE A 267 19.06 59.28 21.45
CA PHE A 267 19.58 59.58 22.80
C PHE A 267 18.73 59.16 24.01
#